data_AF-A0A934V7N7-F1
#
_entry.id   AF-A0A934V7N7-F1
#
_cell.length_a   1.000
_cell.length_b   1.000
_cell.length_c   1.000
_cell.angle_alpha   90.00
_cell.angle_beta   90.00
_cell.angle_gamma   90.00
#
_symmetry.space_group_name_H-M   'P 1'
#
loop_
_entity.id
_entity.type
_entity.pdbx_description
1 polymer ?
#
loop_
_entity_poly.entity_id
_entity_poly.type
_entity_poly.pdbx_seq_one_letter_code
_entity_poly.pdbx_strand_id
1 'polypeptide(L)'
;MKKLTRYLIAAAMMTAFAYGVELHALEHKVLDDKRTYIRDDTDRRYSIWTAHPGKAIKLLKDFGFSVPDFQLREGEILAVFINDNITQDLIQVVHNKTANKTFADYADSGIEFKLRALEAGKKYSHVTAVVFTPIGTPGHLGMRGMVADGISEKQRGE
;
A
#
# COMPACT_ATOMS: atom_id res chain seq x y z
N MET A 1 8.17 15.53 -58.93
CA MET A 1 7.64 15.96 -57.61
C MET A 1 6.30 15.27 -57.35
N LYS A 2 6.20 14.31 -56.40
CA LYS A 2 4.94 13.86 -55.74
C LYS A 2 5.01 12.55 -54.92
N LYS A 3 6.17 11.90 -54.74
CA LYS A 3 6.23 10.59 -54.03
C LYS A 3 7.30 10.44 -52.94
N LEU A 4 8.05 11.48 -52.58
CA LEU A 4 9.11 11.35 -51.56
C LEU A 4 8.77 11.92 -50.18
N THR A 5 7.68 12.67 -50.05
CA THR A 5 7.34 13.39 -48.80
C THR A 5 6.38 12.65 -47.87
N ARG A 6 5.92 11.44 -48.25
CA ARG A 6 4.95 10.66 -47.45
C ARG A 6 5.57 9.69 -46.45
N TYR A 7 6.87 9.42 -46.54
CA TYR A 7 7.55 8.46 -45.65
C TYR A 7 8.29 9.10 -44.46
N LEU A 8 8.40 10.43 -44.44
CA LEU A 8 9.09 11.15 -43.35
C LEU A 8 8.20 11.49 -42.15
N ILE A 9 6.88 11.30 -42.24
CA ILE A 9 5.95 11.55 -41.11
C ILE A 9 5.64 10.25 -40.33
N ALA A 10 5.80 9.07 -40.95
CA ALA A 10 5.46 7.80 -40.31
C ALA A 10 6.51 7.30 -39.31
N ALA A 11 7.74 7.81 -39.35
CA ALA A 11 8.81 7.38 -38.44
C ALA A 11 8.82 8.15 -37.09
N ALA A 12 8.14 9.30 -37.00
CA ALA A 12 8.14 10.14 -35.80
C ALA A 12 7.06 9.77 -34.76
N MET A 13 6.16 8.83 -35.08
CA MET A 13 5.07 8.41 -34.18
C MET A 13 5.30 7.08 -33.46
N MET A 14 6.46 6.44 -33.60
CA MET A 14 6.77 5.17 -32.91
C MET A 14 7.65 5.31 -31.66
N THR A 15 7.93 6.54 -31.21
CA THR A 15 8.52 6.79 -29.88
C THR A 15 7.48 7.36 -28.93
N ALA A 16 6.26 6.82 -28.93
CA ALA A 16 5.46 6.85 -27.72
C ALA A 16 6.22 6.00 -26.71
N PHE A 17 7.08 6.64 -25.92
CA PHE A 17 7.75 6.04 -24.78
C PHE A 17 6.66 5.34 -23.96
N ALA A 18 6.58 4.02 -24.07
CA ALA A 18 5.93 3.18 -23.09
C ALA A 18 6.78 3.32 -21.83
N TYR A 19 6.58 4.40 -21.07
CA TYR A 19 7.07 4.52 -19.71
C TYR A 19 6.29 3.47 -18.92
N GLY A 20 6.80 2.24 -18.95
CA GLY A 20 6.31 1.16 -18.10
C GLY A 20 6.37 1.65 -16.65
N VAL A 21 5.36 1.27 -15.86
CA VAL A 21 5.37 1.59 -14.43
C VAL A 21 6.57 0.88 -13.81
N GLU A 22 7.54 1.67 -13.34
CA GLU A 22 8.72 1.13 -12.68
C GLU A 22 8.43 0.91 -11.20
N LEU A 23 8.34 -0.36 -10.81
CA LEU A 23 8.14 -0.79 -9.44
C LEU A 23 9.46 -1.29 -8.85
N HIS A 24 9.73 -0.90 -7.61
CA HIS A 24 10.87 -1.36 -6.85
C HIS A 24 10.42 -1.88 -5.50
N ALA A 25 10.62 -3.16 -5.23
CA ALA A 25 10.33 -3.75 -3.93
C ALA A 25 11.30 -3.17 -2.87
N LEU A 26 10.74 -2.75 -1.75
CA LEU A 26 11.48 -2.30 -0.57
C LEU A 26 11.57 -3.45 0.42
N GLU A 27 12.77 -3.70 0.90
CA GLU A 27 12.96 -4.57 2.05
C GLU A 27 12.23 -3.99 3.25
N HIS A 28 11.48 -4.84 3.95
CA HIS A 28 10.71 -4.45 5.11
C HIS A 28 10.75 -5.55 6.17
N LYS A 29 10.61 -5.14 7.43
CA LYS A 29 10.47 -6.01 8.58
C LYS A 29 9.06 -5.89 9.13
N VAL A 30 8.33 -7.00 9.15
CA VAL A 30 7.06 -7.09 9.89
C VAL A 30 7.37 -7.12 11.38
N LEU A 31 6.85 -6.15 12.12
CA LEU A 31 7.03 -6.05 13.57
C LEU A 31 5.97 -6.82 14.34
N ASP A 32 4.73 -6.69 13.89
CA ASP A 32 3.56 -7.36 14.44
C ASP A 32 2.49 -7.39 13.34
N ASP A 33 1.78 -8.50 13.23
CA ASP A 33 0.74 -8.72 12.23
C ASP A 33 -0.52 -9.23 12.91
N LYS A 34 -1.49 -8.32 13.06
CA LYS A 34 -2.76 -8.61 13.72
C LYS A 34 -3.84 -8.71 12.65
N ARG A 35 -4.19 -9.95 12.33
CA ARG A 35 -5.23 -10.29 11.35
C ARG A 35 -6.62 -9.76 11.66
N THR A 36 -6.86 -9.33 12.89
CA THR A 36 -8.16 -8.80 13.30
C THR A 36 -8.00 -7.58 14.19
N TYR A 37 -8.53 -6.47 13.71
CA TYR A 37 -8.60 -5.19 14.40
C TYR A 37 -10.03 -4.66 14.29
N ILE A 38 -10.58 -4.14 15.40
CA ILE A 38 -11.92 -3.55 15.44
C ILE A 38 -11.77 -2.04 15.44
N ARG A 39 -12.46 -1.36 14.53
CA ARG A 39 -12.46 0.10 14.44
C ARG A 39 -13.84 0.67 14.15
N ASP A 40 -13.94 1.98 14.30
CA ASP A 40 -15.14 2.72 13.92
C ASP A 40 -15.38 2.61 12.40
N ASP A 41 -16.64 2.50 12.01
CA ASP A 41 -17.10 2.47 10.63
C ASP A 41 -16.71 3.73 9.85
N THR A 42 -16.71 4.88 10.53
CA THR A 42 -16.36 6.19 9.99
C THR A 42 -14.85 6.44 9.89
N ASP A 43 -14.01 5.58 10.46
CA ASP A 43 -12.57 5.77 10.39
C ASP A 43 -12.09 5.59 8.94
N ARG A 44 -11.52 6.67 8.37
CA ARG A 44 -11.02 6.71 6.98
C ARG A 44 -9.52 6.45 6.88
N ARG A 45 -8.85 6.08 7.98
CA ARG A 45 -7.42 5.78 7.97
C ARG A 45 -7.18 4.44 7.27
N TYR A 46 -6.65 4.48 6.07
CA TYR A 46 -6.23 3.27 5.33
C TYR A 46 -4.80 2.87 5.69
N SER A 47 -3.90 3.84 5.87
CA SER A 47 -2.54 3.58 6.34
C SER A 47 -1.97 4.85 6.97
N ILE A 48 -1.14 4.68 8.00
CA ILE A 48 -0.51 5.78 8.74
C ILE A 48 0.96 5.45 8.90
N TRP A 49 1.82 6.45 8.82
CA TRP A 49 3.25 6.25 8.98
C TRP A 49 3.92 7.44 9.66
N THR A 50 5.13 7.20 10.13
CA THR A 50 5.95 8.22 10.76
C THR A 50 7.43 7.84 10.68
N ALA A 51 8.29 8.83 10.42
CA ALA A 51 9.74 8.73 10.59
C ALA A 51 10.20 9.16 11.99
N HIS A 52 9.31 9.75 12.80
CA HIS A 52 9.66 10.27 14.12
C HIS A 52 9.57 9.17 15.19
N PRO A 53 10.66 8.86 15.94
CA PRO A 53 10.69 7.75 16.90
C PRO A 53 9.61 7.82 17.99
N GLY A 54 9.44 8.98 18.63
CA GLY A 54 8.40 9.16 19.66
C GLY A 54 6.96 8.98 19.15
N LYS A 55 6.68 9.38 17.90
CA LYS A 55 5.38 9.14 17.26
C LYS A 55 5.22 7.68 16.87
N ALA A 56 6.31 6.99 16.53
CA ALA A 56 6.27 5.58 16.17
C ALA A 56 5.83 4.71 17.36
N ILE A 57 6.41 4.94 18.54
CA ILE A 57 5.99 4.26 19.78
C ILE A 57 4.52 4.53 20.09
N LYS A 58 4.10 5.81 20.02
CA LYS A 58 2.69 6.18 20.23
C LYS A 58 1.77 5.49 19.22
N LEU A 59 2.14 5.46 17.94
CA LEU A 59 1.35 4.83 16.89
C LEU A 59 1.17 3.32 17.14
N LEU A 60 2.24 2.61 17.50
CA LEU A 60 2.14 1.19 17.87
C LEU A 60 1.16 0.97 19.03
N LYS A 61 1.26 1.80 20.07
CA LYS A 61 0.36 1.74 21.23
C LYS A 61 -1.10 2.05 20.87
N ASP A 62 -1.34 3.06 20.04
CA ASP A 62 -2.70 3.46 19.62
C ASP A 62 -3.42 2.32 18.86
N PHE A 63 -2.68 1.48 18.14
CA PHE A 63 -3.19 0.27 17.46
C PHE A 63 -3.09 -1.00 18.31
N GLY A 64 -2.67 -0.88 19.57
CA GLY A 64 -2.58 -1.99 20.52
C GLY A 64 -1.48 -3.00 20.19
N PHE A 65 -0.48 -2.63 19.39
CA PHE A 65 0.69 -3.47 19.13
C PHE A 65 1.60 -3.50 20.36
N SER A 66 2.19 -4.67 20.62
CA SER A 66 3.15 -4.86 21.72
C SER A 66 4.46 -5.36 21.15
N VAL A 67 5.38 -4.43 20.89
CA VAL A 67 6.70 -4.72 20.34
C VAL A 67 7.75 -4.31 21.37
N PRO A 68 8.18 -5.22 22.26
CA PRO A 68 9.23 -4.93 23.24
C PRO A 68 10.50 -4.43 22.54
N ASP A 69 11.18 -3.47 23.18
CA ASP A 69 12.47 -2.93 22.71
C ASP A 69 12.45 -2.29 21.31
N PHE A 70 11.27 -1.88 20.82
CA PHE A 70 11.15 -1.22 19.54
C PHE A 70 11.89 0.13 19.52
N GLN A 71 12.79 0.29 18.55
CA GLN A 71 13.46 1.54 18.22
C GLN A 71 13.42 1.76 16.71
N LEU A 72 13.01 2.96 16.29
CA LEU A 72 13.04 3.37 14.89
C LEU A 72 14.39 4.03 14.60
N ARG A 73 15.14 3.49 13.63
CA ARG A 73 16.47 4.01 13.27
C ARG A 73 16.36 5.20 12.33
N GLU A 74 17.46 5.95 12.20
CA GLU A 74 17.54 7.05 11.25
C GLU A 74 17.32 6.55 9.81
N GLY A 75 16.48 7.26 9.06
CA GLY A 75 16.10 6.90 7.69
C GLY A 75 15.02 5.80 7.59
N GLU A 76 14.68 5.12 8.68
CA GLU A 76 13.57 4.18 8.70
C GLU A 76 12.23 4.89 8.90
N ILE A 77 11.17 4.26 8.39
CA ILE A 77 9.80 4.64 8.73
C ILE A 77 9.05 3.47 9.34
N LEU A 78 8.24 3.77 10.33
CA LEU A 78 7.19 2.86 10.79
C LEU A 78 5.95 3.15 9.97
N ALA A 79 5.35 2.11 9.39
CA ALA A 79 4.04 2.16 8.76
C ALA A 79 3.10 1.14 9.41
N VAL A 80 1.86 1.56 9.61
CA VAL A 80 0.75 0.70 9.98
C VAL A 80 -0.22 0.69 8.81
N PHE A 81 -0.37 -0.47 8.19
CA PHE A 81 -1.27 -0.70 7.07
C PHE A 81 -2.58 -1.31 7.59
N ILE A 82 -3.72 -0.75 7.17
CA ILE A 82 -5.06 -1.15 7.61
C ILE A 82 -5.90 -1.52 6.39
N ASN A 83 -6.28 -2.79 6.28
CA ASN A 83 -7.10 -3.30 5.20
C ASN A 83 -8.50 -3.67 5.71
N ASP A 84 -9.54 -3.14 5.07
CA ASP A 84 -10.92 -3.50 5.40
C ASP A 84 -11.28 -4.93 5.03
N ASN A 85 -10.48 -5.58 4.18
CA ASN A 85 -10.62 -7.00 3.86
C ASN A 85 -9.67 -7.85 4.71
N ILE A 86 -10.26 -8.66 5.61
CA ILE A 86 -9.54 -9.50 6.58
C ILE A 86 -8.86 -10.74 5.96
N THR A 87 -9.14 -11.08 4.69
CA THR A 87 -8.60 -12.28 4.04
C THR A 87 -7.24 -12.05 3.35
N GLN A 88 -6.74 -10.81 3.33
CA GLN A 88 -5.55 -10.44 2.57
C GLN A 88 -4.26 -10.43 3.43
N ASP A 89 -3.16 -10.99 2.95
CA ASP A 89 -1.85 -11.03 3.62
C ASP A 89 -0.84 -10.07 2.95
N LEU A 90 -0.04 -9.33 3.74
CA LEU A 90 0.98 -8.43 3.20
C LEU A 90 2.09 -9.24 2.49
N ILE A 91 2.28 -9.00 1.19
CA ILE A 91 3.34 -9.64 0.40
C ILE A 91 4.62 -8.81 0.44
N GLN A 92 4.50 -7.51 0.12
CA GLN A 92 5.64 -6.63 -0.08
C GLN A 92 5.27 -5.16 0.09
N VAL A 93 6.27 -4.34 0.37
CA VAL A 93 6.19 -2.88 0.26
C VAL A 93 6.90 -2.48 -1.03
N VAL A 94 6.26 -1.65 -1.86
CA VAL A 94 6.76 -1.30 -3.19
C VAL A 94 6.79 0.21 -3.35
N HIS A 95 7.87 0.71 -3.94
CA HIS A 95 7.98 2.07 -4.44
C HIS A 95 7.73 2.11 -5.94
N ASN A 96 6.70 2.86 -6.36
CA ASN A 96 6.47 3.21 -7.75
C ASN A 96 7.25 4.47 -8.08
N LYS A 97 8.34 4.31 -8.85
CA LYS A 97 9.23 5.39 -9.25
C LYS A 97 8.54 6.39 -10.18
N THR A 98 7.66 5.90 -11.07
CA THR A 98 6.93 6.73 -12.03
C THR A 98 5.97 7.71 -11.33
N ALA A 99 5.30 7.27 -10.27
CA ALA A 99 4.35 8.08 -9.51
C ALA A 99 4.94 8.71 -8.24
N ASN A 100 6.18 8.35 -7.88
CA ASN A 100 6.84 8.66 -6.61
C ASN A 100 5.95 8.36 -5.39
N LYS A 101 5.37 7.15 -5.37
CA LYS A 101 4.46 6.69 -4.30
C LYS A 101 4.92 5.34 -3.78
N THR A 102 4.75 5.14 -2.48
CA THR A 102 4.99 3.84 -1.84
C THR A 102 3.66 3.22 -1.45
N PHE A 103 3.53 1.91 -1.60
CA PHE A 103 2.33 1.17 -1.21
C PHE A 103 2.66 -0.22 -0.71
N ALA A 104 1.74 -0.80 0.06
CA ALA A 104 1.74 -2.19 0.46
C ALA A 104 0.94 -3.03 -0.56
N ASP A 105 1.50 -4.17 -0.95
CA ASP A 105 0.89 -5.16 -1.84
C ASP A 105 0.40 -6.35 -1.03
N TYR A 106 -0.81 -6.82 -1.30
CA TYR A 106 -1.48 -7.85 -0.51
C TYR A 106 -1.96 -9.02 -1.39
N ALA A 107 -1.72 -10.25 -0.92
CA ALA A 107 -2.22 -11.49 -1.52
C ALA A 107 -3.56 -11.84 -0.90
N ASP A 108 -4.46 -12.45 -1.67
CA ASP A 108 -5.58 -13.18 -1.09
C ASP A 108 -5.04 -14.48 -0.46
N SER A 109 -5.20 -14.62 0.87
CA SER A 109 -4.67 -15.76 1.62
C SER A 109 -5.62 -16.96 1.65
N GLY A 110 -6.90 -16.77 1.28
CA GLY A 110 -7.94 -17.80 1.42
C GLY A 110 -8.24 -18.21 2.87
N ILE A 111 -7.71 -17.49 3.87
CA ILE A 111 -7.91 -17.80 5.28
C ILE A 111 -9.16 -17.10 5.80
N GLU A 112 -10.18 -17.89 6.15
CA GLU A 112 -11.42 -17.39 6.72
C GLU A 112 -11.39 -17.40 8.25
N PHE A 113 -11.64 -16.24 8.86
CA PHE A 113 -11.78 -16.12 10.31
C PHE A 113 -13.25 -16.20 10.72
N LYS A 114 -13.57 -17.11 11.64
CA LYS A 114 -14.85 -17.09 12.35
C LYS A 114 -14.83 -15.94 13.37
N LEU A 115 -15.32 -14.78 12.96
CA LEU A 115 -15.37 -13.59 13.81
C LEU A 115 -16.70 -13.49 14.56
N ARG A 116 -16.66 -12.88 15.75
CA ARG A 116 -17.88 -12.55 16.50
C ARG A 116 -18.65 -11.44 15.81
N ALA A 117 -19.96 -11.36 16.05
CA ALA A 117 -20.75 -10.20 15.64
C ALA A 117 -20.22 -8.92 16.32
N LEU A 118 -20.25 -7.82 15.58
CA LEU A 118 -19.82 -6.51 16.04
C LEU A 118 -21.00 -5.67 16.55
N GLU A 119 -20.69 -4.70 17.39
CA GLU A 119 -21.62 -3.62 17.73
C GLU A 119 -21.93 -2.74 16.50
N ALA A 120 -23.08 -2.07 16.51
CA ALA A 120 -23.46 -1.14 15.45
C ALA A 120 -22.39 -0.04 15.28
N GLY A 121 -22.02 0.25 14.03
CA GLY A 121 -21.01 1.26 13.70
C GLY A 121 -19.55 0.79 13.86
N LYS A 122 -19.31 -0.52 14.02
CA LYS A 122 -17.96 -1.10 14.03
C LYS A 122 -17.71 -1.97 12.81
N LYS A 123 -16.46 -2.08 12.39
CA LYS A 123 -16.00 -3.04 11.37
C LYS A 123 -14.67 -3.70 11.74
N TYR A 124 -14.42 -4.84 11.12
CA TYR A 124 -13.13 -5.52 11.19
C TYR A 124 -12.19 -5.05 10.09
N SER A 125 -10.90 -5.04 10.40
CA SER A 125 -9.82 -4.80 9.45
C SER A 125 -8.63 -5.70 9.79
N HIS A 126 -7.85 -6.07 8.78
CA HIS A 126 -6.49 -6.57 8.99
C HIS A 126 -5.58 -5.36 9.29
N VAL A 127 -4.73 -5.46 10.31
CA VAL A 127 -3.72 -4.44 10.60
C VAL A 127 -2.32 -5.04 10.73
N THR A 128 -1.37 -4.50 9.98
CA THR A 128 0.03 -4.95 9.98
C THR A 128 0.95 -3.76 10.24
N ALA A 129 1.86 -3.89 11.20
CA ALA A 129 2.90 -2.90 11.48
C ALA A 129 4.23 -3.36 10.90
N VAL A 130 4.85 -2.50 10.08
CA VAL A 130 6.14 -2.80 9.46
C VAL A 130 7.10 -1.62 9.56
N VAL A 131 8.39 -1.93 9.49
CA VAL A 131 9.46 -0.95 9.32
C VAL A 131 10.18 -1.20 8.01
N PHE A 132 10.49 -0.12 7.30
CA PHE A 132 11.28 -0.17 6.07
C PHE A 132 12.03 1.14 5.84
N THR A 133 13.02 1.10 4.97
CA THR A 133 13.77 2.28 4.51
C THR A 133 13.23 2.70 3.14
N PRO A 134 12.60 3.88 3.02
CA PRO A 134 12.07 4.32 1.75
C PRO A 134 13.17 4.92 0.86
N ILE A 135 13.00 4.85 -0.46
CA ILE A 135 13.91 5.50 -1.43
C ILE A 135 13.79 7.04 -1.38
N GLY A 136 12.65 7.56 -0.96
CA GLY A 136 12.39 8.97 -0.70
C GLY A 136 11.24 9.14 0.28
N THR A 137 11.08 10.31 0.89
CA THR A 137 10.01 10.54 1.86
C THR A 137 8.65 10.28 1.21
N PRO A 138 7.87 9.29 1.68
CA PRO A 138 6.61 8.97 1.04
C PRO A 138 5.61 10.11 1.27
N GLY A 139 5.01 10.64 0.21
CA GLY A 139 3.90 11.59 0.35
C GLY A 139 2.60 10.92 0.81
N HIS A 140 2.47 9.63 0.50
CA HIS A 140 1.35 8.78 0.88
C HIS A 140 1.82 7.32 0.92
N LEU A 141 1.23 6.52 1.81
CA LEU A 141 1.33 5.06 1.78
C LEU A 141 -0.04 4.51 1.42
N GLY A 142 -0.14 3.97 0.22
CA GLY A 142 -1.37 3.33 -0.24
C GLY A 142 -1.35 1.83 0.05
N MET A 143 -2.50 1.19 -0.13
CA MET A 143 -2.55 -0.25 -0.36
C MET A 143 -2.87 -0.46 -1.84
N ARG A 144 -2.14 -1.35 -2.49
CA ARG A 144 -2.58 -1.91 -3.77
C ARG A 144 -3.54 -3.02 -3.42
N GLY A 145 -4.84 -2.75 -3.53
CA GLY A 145 -5.79 -3.84 -3.65
C GLY A 145 -5.51 -4.56 -4.96
N MET A 146 -5.13 -5.83 -4.91
CA MET A 146 -5.67 -6.75 -5.89
C MET A 146 -7.14 -6.90 -5.52
N VAL A 147 -7.95 -5.94 -5.95
CA VAL A 147 -9.39 -6.17 -5.98
C VAL A 147 -9.56 -7.23 -7.07
N ALA A 148 -10.35 -8.26 -6.81
CA ALA A 148 -11.13 -8.82 -7.90
C ALA A 148 -11.85 -7.61 -8.54
N ASP A 149 -11.35 -7.16 -9.70
CA ASP A 149 -11.76 -5.96 -10.46
C ASP A 149 -11.08 -4.60 -10.11
N GLY A 150 -9.79 -4.57 -9.75
CA GLY A 150 -9.10 -3.35 -9.27
C GLY A 150 -8.00 -2.74 -10.15
N ILE A 151 -8.28 -1.56 -10.70
CA ILE A 151 -7.36 -0.55 -11.30
C ILE A 151 -6.61 -0.98 -12.57
N SER A 152 -7.35 -1.56 -13.52
CA SER A 152 -7.07 -1.42 -14.96
C SER A 152 -8.26 -0.81 -15.70
N GLU A 153 -9.48 -0.99 -15.21
CA GLU A 153 -10.65 -0.47 -15.89
C GLU A 153 -11.29 0.68 -15.12
N LYS A 154 -11.33 1.81 -15.81
CA LYS A 154 -12.43 2.75 -15.70
C LYS A 154 -13.71 1.93 -15.83
N GLN A 155 -14.44 1.72 -14.74
CA GLN A 155 -15.82 1.25 -14.84
C GLN A 155 -16.60 2.32 -15.63
N ARG A 156 -16.73 2.10 -16.94
CA ARG A 156 -17.89 2.57 -17.68
C ARG A 156 -18.98 1.57 -17.34
N GLY A 157 -20.02 2.06 -16.69
CA GLY A 157 -21.08 1.22 -16.18
C GLY A 157 -21.76 0.39 -17.24
N GLU A 158 -22.31 -0.73 -16.79
CA GLU A 158 -23.58 -1.30 -17.23
C GLU A 158 -24.34 -1.75 -15.98
#